data_AF-A0AAN2BM96-F1
#
_entry.id   AF-A0AAN2BM96-F1
#
_cell.length_a   1.000
_cell.length_b   1.000
_cell.length_c   1.000
_cell.angle_alpha   90.00
_cell.angle_beta   90.00
_cell.angle_gamma   90.00
#
_symmetry.space_group_name_H-M   'P 1'
#
loop_
_entity.id
_entity.type
_entity.pdbx_description
1 polymer ?
#
loop_
_entity_poly.entity_id
_entity_poly.type
_entity_poly.pdbx_seq_one_letter_code
_entity_poly.pdbx_strand_id
1 'polypeptide(L)'
;MKLAITNSVGEKGKNIGTDVKLIRALINVYRRKKKLTITAVSDKCDESLIEEIRNFQKDHQKSLVPDGQVTSSNSGSFKSLVAFMKSTRTHVAIVPPSNGLLTWKAEGSEGGRYHSRVLHVPSNTSGLTIGRGYDLKQRSSAEIKKHLSLVSIPSNFATKISQAAGLQGVAARQFIIDQDLLDFEISAQAQLALFEHVYKDITADVKRIGNKSSVIKAYGKTNWDELDPAILDILVDLRFRGDYTGNSRKKIQKSVSNNDFDELKKIIIEKKNWELWPTNRFDLRKEYLDQVSKEKLKKGKVVIQSVNDGAKISHNQPTGTPE
;
A
#
# COMPACT_ATOMS: atom_id res chain seq x y z
N MET A 1 2.27 3.82 11.21
CA MET A 1 1.83 3.31 12.53
C MET A 1 1.85 4.44 13.55
N LYS A 2 0.85 4.52 14.46
CA LYS A 2 0.87 5.42 15.61
C LYS A 2 1.62 4.72 16.75
N LEU A 3 2.78 5.25 17.12
CA LEU A 3 3.58 4.77 18.25
C LEU A 3 3.16 5.52 19.51
N ALA A 4 3.11 4.81 20.64
CA ALA A 4 2.80 5.38 21.94
C ALA A 4 3.38 4.49 23.04
N ILE A 5 3.86 5.12 24.11
CA ILE A 5 4.10 4.48 25.41
C ILE A 5 2.95 4.75 26.36
N THR A 6 2.66 3.81 27.26
CA THR A 6 1.62 3.90 28.28
C THR A 6 2.12 4.47 29.61
N ASN A 7 3.39 4.28 29.91
CA ASN A 7 4.04 4.66 31.15
C ASN A 7 5.47 5.18 30.88
N SER A 8 6.06 5.83 31.88
CA SER A 8 7.42 6.36 31.77
C SER A 8 8.47 5.25 31.66
N VAL A 9 9.51 5.49 30.86
CA VAL A 9 10.63 4.57 30.61
C VAL A 9 11.95 5.28 30.92
N GLY A 10 12.92 4.57 31.49
CA GLY A 10 14.26 5.08 31.80
C GLY A 10 14.46 5.31 33.30
N GLU A 11 15.33 6.26 33.63
CA GLU A 11 15.65 6.65 35.00
C GLU A 11 14.38 6.90 35.81
N LYS A 12 14.20 6.20 36.94
CA LYS A 12 13.01 6.28 37.83
C LYS A 12 11.66 6.10 37.10
N GLY A 13 11.68 5.49 35.91
CA GLY A 13 10.48 5.19 35.13
C GLY A 13 9.71 4.01 35.72
N LYS A 14 8.43 3.87 35.34
CA LYS A 14 7.66 2.66 35.66
C LYS A 14 8.16 1.43 34.89
N ASN A 15 8.81 1.66 33.74
CA ASN A 15 9.54 0.64 32.99
C ASN A 15 8.70 -0.60 32.63
N ILE A 16 7.46 -0.38 32.16
CA ILE A 16 6.62 -1.46 31.64
C ILE A 16 7.27 -2.05 30.39
N GLY A 17 7.39 -3.38 30.34
CA GLY A 17 8.20 -4.08 29.33
C GLY A 17 7.89 -3.72 27.87
N THR A 18 6.62 -3.53 27.51
CA THR A 18 6.24 -3.12 26.14
C THR A 18 6.72 -1.71 25.79
N ASP A 19 6.68 -0.80 26.76
CA ASP A 19 7.15 0.58 26.59
C ASP A 19 8.69 0.62 26.51
N VAL A 20 9.36 -0.17 27.37
CA VAL A 20 10.83 -0.33 27.37
C VAL A 20 11.31 -0.82 26.01
N LYS A 21 10.68 -1.88 25.47
CA LYS A 21 11.00 -2.41 24.14
C LYS A 21 10.83 -1.37 23.04
N LEU A 22 9.75 -0.58 23.08
CA LEU A 22 9.51 0.48 22.10
C LEU A 22 10.60 1.56 22.17
N ILE A 23 10.96 2.03 23.36
CA ILE A 23 12.02 3.03 23.51
C ILE A 23 13.36 2.46 23.05
N ARG A 24 13.70 1.22 23.39
CA ARG A 24 14.92 0.56 22.94
C ARG A 24 14.98 0.43 21.42
N ALA A 25 13.89 0.02 20.77
CA ALA A 25 13.80 -0.03 19.31
C ALA A 25 13.98 1.36 18.68
N LEU A 26 13.36 2.41 19.24
CA LEU A 26 13.54 3.79 18.76
C LEU A 26 14.98 4.30 18.93
N ILE A 27 15.63 3.97 20.05
CA ILE A 27 17.04 4.26 20.30
C ILE A 27 17.93 3.50 19.32
N ASN A 28 17.63 2.23 19.03
CA ASN A 28 18.38 1.45 18.04
C ASN A 28 18.33 2.07 16.64
N VAL A 29 17.20 2.67 16.24
CA VAL A 29 17.12 3.45 15.00
C VAL A 29 18.14 4.62 15.02
N TYR A 30 18.19 5.38 16.12
CA TYR A 30 19.17 6.45 16.29
C TYR A 30 20.61 5.92 16.21
N ARG A 31 20.91 4.86 16.95
CA ARG A 31 22.23 4.24 17.03
C ARG A 31 22.70 3.73 15.66
N ARG A 32 21.85 3.02 14.91
CA ARG A 32 22.15 2.59 13.53
C ARG A 32 22.57 3.75 12.64
N LYS A 33 21.84 4.87 12.69
CA LYS A 33 22.13 6.06 11.86
C LYS A 33 23.39 6.81 12.30
N LYS A 34 23.76 6.69 13.57
CA LYS A 34 25.04 7.20 14.11
C LYS A 34 26.20 6.20 14.01
N LYS A 35 25.97 5.04 13.38
CA LYS A 35 26.96 3.94 13.27
C LYS A 35 27.47 3.47 14.64
N LEU A 36 26.60 3.52 15.65
CA LEU A 36 26.85 3.02 16.99
C LEU A 36 26.35 1.57 17.12
N THR A 37 26.96 0.79 18.00
CA THR A 37 26.57 -0.60 18.29
C THR A 37 25.13 -0.66 18.80
N ILE A 38 24.25 -1.44 18.19
CA ILE A 38 22.88 -1.63 18.70
C ILE A 38 22.83 -2.69 19.80
N THR A 39 21.82 -2.62 20.67
CA THR A 39 21.53 -3.66 21.66
C THR A 39 20.30 -4.48 21.25
N ALA A 40 20.21 -5.73 21.70
CA ALA A 40 19.01 -6.52 21.43
C ALA A 40 17.79 -5.88 22.10
N VAL A 41 16.64 -5.88 21.41
CA VAL A 41 15.39 -5.38 21.99
C VAL A 41 14.96 -6.32 23.13
N SER A 42 14.90 -5.80 24.35
CA SER A 42 14.48 -6.49 25.56
C SER A 42 13.51 -5.62 26.37
N ASP A 43 12.79 -6.24 27.29
CA ASP A 43 11.84 -5.57 28.20
C ASP A 43 12.49 -5.02 29.48
N LYS A 44 13.79 -5.24 29.67
CA LYS A 44 14.55 -4.77 30.83
C LYS A 44 14.97 -3.32 30.63
N CYS A 45 14.72 -2.47 31.62
CA CYS A 45 15.33 -1.14 31.68
C CYS A 45 16.60 -1.25 32.51
N ASP A 46 17.73 -1.42 31.84
CA ASP A 46 19.07 -1.52 32.43
C ASP A 46 19.78 -0.17 32.37
N GLU A 47 20.88 -0.03 33.12
CA GLU A 47 21.68 1.20 33.13
C GLU A 47 22.15 1.59 31.72
N SER A 48 22.42 0.60 30.86
CA SER A 48 22.77 0.82 29.47
C SER A 48 21.67 1.59 28.72
N LEU A 49 20.40 1.18 28.83
CA LEU A 49 19.30 1.89 28.16
C LEU A 49 19.12 3.30 28.73
N ILE A 50 19.24 3.47 30.05
CA ILE A 50 19.13 4.78 30.69
C ILE A 50 20.20 5.72 30.13
N GLU A 51 21.44 5.24 30.06
CA GLU A 51 22.56 6.00 29.50
C GLU A 51 22.38 6.27 27.99
N GLU A 52 21.82 5.34 27.23
CA GLU A 52 21.46 5.58 25.82
C GLU A 52 20.40 6.67 25.66
N ILE A 53 19.41 6.74 26.55
CA ILE A 53 18.42 7.83 26.57
C ILE A 53 19.11 9.16 26.89
N ARG A 54 19.99 9.20 27.90
CA ARG A 54 20.76 10.41 28.23
C ARG A 54 21.59 10.90 27.04
N ASN A 55 22.29 9.99 26.37
CA ASN A 55 23.09 10.30 25.20
C ASN A 55 22.23 10.83 24.04
N PHE A 56 21.07 10.24 23.77
CA PHE A 56 20.14 10.78 22.78
C PHE A 56 19.67 12.20 23.14
N GLN A 57 19.27 12.44 24.39
CA GLN A 57 18.82 13.74 24.87
C GLN A 57 19.93 14.80 24.76
N LYS A 58 21.16 14.45 25.14
CA LYS A 58 22.33 15.34 25.04
C LYS A 58 22.71 15.61 23.59
N ASP A 59 22.92 14.56 22.79
CA ASP A 59 23.58 14.69 21.50
C ASP A 59 22.62 15.11 20.39
N HIS A 60 21.39 14.59 20.41
CA HIS A 60 20.38 14.90 19.41
C HIS A 60 19.48 16.07 19.82
N GLN A 61 18.97 16.07 21.06
CA GLN A 61 18.07 17.13 21.52
C GLN A 61 18.78 18.36 22.09
N LYS A 62 20.10 18.29 22.32
CA LYS A 62 20.90 19.34 22.95
C LYS A 62 20.39 19.71 24.35
N SER A 63 19.84 18.73 25.07
CA SER A 63 19.43 18.92 26.46
C SER A 63 20.63 19.24 27.33
N LEU A 64 20.52 20.31 28.12
CA LEU A 64 21.51 20.68 29.13
C LEU A 64 21.43 19.77 30.38
N VAL A 65 20.29 19.12 30.59
CA VAL A 65 20.03 18.22 31.72
C VAL A 65 19.42 16.93 31.17
N PRO A 66 20.24 16.02 30.61
CA PRO A 66 19.77 14.72 30.15
C PRO A 66 19.38 13.86 31.36
N ASP A 67 18.08 13.76 31.64
CA ASP A 67 17.54 13.06 32.81
C ASP A 67 17.51 11.53 32.63
N GLY A 68 17.67 11.03 31.42
CA GLY A 68 17.62 9.59 31.13
C GLY A 68 16.21 9.01 31.17
N GLN A 69 15.17 9.86 31.13
CA GLN A 69 13.77 9.43 31.20
C GLN A 69 12.94 9.88 29.98
N VAL A 70 12.04 9.01 29.54
CA VAL A 70 10.99 9.30 28.56
C VAL A 70 9.64 9.22 29.29
N THR A 71 9.08 10.38 29.63
CA THR A 71 7.96 10.47 30.59
C THR A 71 6.60 10.06 30.03
N SER A 72 6.32 10.37 28.76
CA SER A 72 5.05 10.05 28.10
C SER A 72 5.16 10.13 26.58
N SER A 73 4.12 9.67 25.89
CA SER A 73 3.97 9.83 24.44
C SER A 73 3.96 11.31 23.98
N ASN A 74 3.69 12.26 24.89
CA ASN A 74 3.67 13.68 24.59
C ASN A 74 4.97 14.41 24.96
N SER A 75 5.89 13.71 25.63
CA SER A 75 7.19 14.26 26.04
C SER A 75 8.04 14.67 24.84
N GLY A 76 8.93 15.64 25.05
CA GLY A 76 9.88 16.09 24.04
C GLY A 76 10.77 14.94 23.54
N SER A 77 11.29 14.13 24.46
CA SER A 77 12.13 12.95 24.16
C SER A 77 11.42 11.94 23.27
N PHE A 78 10.18 11.54 23.61
CA PHE A 78 9.42 10.59 22.79
C PHE A 78 9.12 11.15 21.39
N LYS A 79 8.64 12.41 21.33
CA LYS A 79 8.36 13.07 20.04
C LYS A 79 9.61 13.19 19.19
N SER A 80 10.76 13.51 19.79
CA SER A 80 12.05 13.61 19.11
C SER A 80 12.53 12.26 18.58
N LEU A 81 12.44 11.19 19.37
CA LEU A 81 12.75 9.82 18.92
C LEU A 81 11.89 9.40 17.71
N VAL A 82 10.57 9.62 17.80
CA VAL A 82 9.65 9.30 16.70
C VAL A 82 9.90 10.19 15.47
N ALA A 83 10.23 11.46 15.67
CA ALA A 83 10.58 12.38 14.58
C ALA A 83 11.88 11.96 13.90
N PHE A 84 12.90 11.59 14.67
CA PHE A 84 14.16 11.07 14.16
C PHE A 84 13.93 9.82 13.33
N MET A 85 13.21 8.81 13.85
CA MET A 85 12.87 7.60 13.09
C MET A 85 12.14 7.91 11.78
N LYS A 86 11.25 8.91 11.75
CA LYS A 86 10.58 9.32 10.51
C LYS A 86 11.52 10.00 9.53
N SER A 87 12.49 10.78 10.01
CA SER A 87 13.45 11.48 9.15
C SER A 87 14.49 10.55 8.52
N THR A 88 14.63 9.32 9.02
CA THR A 88 15.53 8.33 8.41
C THR A 88 15.00 7.72 7.11
N ARG A 89 13.74 7.97 6.77
CA ARG A 89 13.07 7.38 5.61
C ARG A 89 13.59 7.99 4.32
N THR A 90 13.72 7.16 3.30
CA THR A 90 14.15 7.64 1.99
C THR A 90 12.96 8.20 1.20
N HIS A 91 13.22 9.21 0.39
CA HIS A 91 12.24 9.79 -0.52
C HIS A 91 12.80 9.68 -1.93
N VAL A 92 12.12 8.89 -2.78
CA VAL A 92 12.55 8.63 -4.16
C VAL A 92 11.35 8.77 -5.08
N ALA A 93 11.61 9.14 -6.34
CA ALA A 93 10.61 9.01 -7.38
C ALA A 93 10.28 7.52 -7.58
N ILE A 94 8.99 7.21 -7.71
CA ILE A 94 8.49 5.86 -7.94
C ILE A 94 7.93 5.73 -9.35
N VAL A 95 8.25 4.61 -10.00
CA VAL A 95 7.65 4.24 -11.28
C VAL A 95 6.30 3.56 -10.98
N PRO A 96 5.18 4.03 -11.56
CA PRO A 96 3.89 3.36 -11.39
C PRO A 96 3.86 2.02 -12.16
N PRO A 97 2.99 1.08 -11.76
CA PRO A 97 2.81 -0.17 -12.48
C PRO A 97 2.15 0.08 -13.84
N SER A 98 2.36 -0.86 -14.77
CA SER A 98 1.68 -0.88 -16.07
C SER A 98 0.18 -1.15 -15.96
N ASN A 99 -0.25 -1.89 -14.94
CA ASN A 99 -1.65 -2.22 -14.64
C ASN A 99 -1.98 -1.85 -13.19
N GLY A 100 -3.24 -1.50 -12.91
CA GLY A 100 -3.65 -1.20 -11.54
C GLY A 100 -3.24 0.17 -11.02
N LEU A 101 -3.03 1.15 -11.90
CA LEU A 101 -2.64 2.51 -11.51
C LEU A 101 -3.59 3.14 -10.50
N LEU A 102 -4.91 2.89 -10.65
CA LEU A 102 -5.93 3.34 -9.71
C LEU A 102 -5.64 2.83 -8.29
N THR A 103 -5.50 1.52 -8.13
CA THR A 103 -5.23 0.88 -6.83
C THR A 103 -3.87 1.33 -6.30
N TRP A 104 -2.84 1.35 -7.14
CA TRP A 104 -1.50 1.79 -6.76
C TRP A 104 -1.53 3.18 -6.11
N LYS A 105 -2.20 4.16 -6.75
CA LYS A 105 -2.32 5.53 -6.22
C LYS A 105 -3.05 5.59 -4.89
N ALA A 106 -4.01 4.68 -4.66
CA ALA A 106 -4.89 4.72 -3.52
C ALA A 106 -4.35 3.97 -2.29
N GLU A 107 -3.42 3.03 -2.46
CA GLU A 107 -2.90 2.17 -1.38
C GLU A 107 -1.68 2.74 -0.62
N GLY A 108 -1.15 3.90 -1.01
CA GLY A 108 -0.04 4.50 -0.26
C GLY A 108 0.53 5.78 -0.85
N SER A 109 1.56 6.31 -0.21
CA SER A 109 2.35 7.44 -0.71
C SER A 109 3.85 7.18 -0.56
N GLU A 110 4.65 8.01 -1.22
CA GLU A 110 6.06 8.20 -0.86
C GLU A 110 6.14 9.39 0.11
N GLY A 111 6.59 9.11 1.32
CA GLY A 111 6.72 10.12 2.37
C GLY A 111 5.42 10.40 3.14
N GLY A 112 5.54 11.24 4.17
CA GLY A 112 4.42 11.65 5.01
C GLY A 112 3.81 10.51 5.85
N ARG A 113 2.54 10.69 6.24
CA ARG A 113 1.80 9.76 7.11
C ARG A 113 1.58 8.38 6.47
N TYR A 114 1.46 8.34 5.14
CA TYR A 114 1.13 7.13 4.37
C TYR A 114 2.32 6.58 3.58
N HIS A 115 3.55 6.93 3.98
CA HIS A 115 4.77 6.34 3.42
C HIS A 115 4.68 4.80 3.52
N SER A 116 4.65 4.13 2.36
CA SER A 116 4.23 2.74 2.24
C SER A 116 5.37 1.72 2.26
N ARG A 117 6.61 2.13 1.99
CA ARG A 117 7.79 1.23 1.96
C ARG A 117 8.26 0.74 3.32
N VAL A 118 7.57 1.09 4.41
CA VAL A 118 7.87 0.62 5.76
C VAL A 118 6.80 -0.35 6.25
N LEU A 119 7.19 -1.19 7.21
CA LEU A 119 6.26 -2.08 7.89
C LEU A 119 5.20 -1.30 8.67
N HIS A 120 3.94 -1.68 8.51
CA HIS A 120 2.82 -1.07 9.20
C HIS A 120 1.66 -2.05 9.36
N VAL A 121 0.66 -1.66 10.17
CA VAL A 121 -0.55 -2.44 10.40
C VAL A 121 -1.73 -1.49 10.19
N PRO A 122 -2.43 -1.55 9.04
CA PRO A 122 -3.45 -0.57 8.66
C PRO A 122 -4.64 -0.47 9.62
N SER A 123 -5.06 -1.58 10.24
CA SER A 123 -6.20 -1.64 11.15
C SER A 123 -6.00 -2.68 12.27
N ASN A 124 -6.94 -2.80 13.21
CA ASN A 124 -6.88 -3.83 14.26
C ASN A 124 -7.10 -5.26 13.74
N THR A 125 -7.64 -5.43 12.54
CA THR A 125 -7.88 -6.73 11.91
C THR A 125 -6.96 -6.97 10.71
N SER A 126 -6.10 -6.02 10.37
CA SER A 126 -5.09 -6.17 9.31
C SER A 126 -3.86 -6.90 9.82
N GLY A 127 -3.18 -7.58 8.91
CA GLY A 127 -1.88 -8.18 9.19
C GLY A 127 -0.76 -7.16 9.26
N LEU A 128 0.46 -7.67 9.44
CA LEU A 128 1.65 -6.91 9.11
C LEU A 128 1.64 -6.64 7.59
N THR A 129 1.81 -5.39 7.18
CA THR A 129 1.77 -4.95 5.78
C THR A 129 3.06 -4.24 5.42
N ILE A 130 3.55 -4.47 4.20
CA ILE A 130 4.65 -3.69 3.62
C ILE A 130 4.33 -3.27 2.19
N GLY A 131 4.86 -2.13 1.77
CA GLY A 131 4.53 -1.58 0.46
C GLY A 131 3.05 -1.22 0.35
N ARG A 132 2.53 -1.30 -0.87
CA ARG A 132 1.14 -0.97 -1.21
C ARG A 132 0.28 -2.24 -1.17
N GLY A 133 -0.07 -2.66 0.04
CA GLY A 133 -1.06 -3.73 0.27
C GLY A 133 -0.54 -5.17 0.30
N TYR A 134 0.78 -5.40 0.43
CA TYR A 134 1.31 -6.74 0.69
C TYR A 134 1.12 -7.11 2.18
N ASP A 135 -0.03 -7.72 2.49
CA ASP A 135 -0.45 -8.12 3.84
C ASP A 135 -0.05 -9.58 4.18
N LEU A 136 0.58 -9.81 5.32
CA LEU A 136 1.14 -11.10 5.70
C LEU A 136 0.13 -12.05 6.40
N LYS A 137 -1.07 -11.57 6.76
CA LYS A 137 -2.03 -12.31 7.60
C LYS A 137 -2.50 -13.62 6.96
N GLN A 138 -2.72 -13.61 5.64
CA GLN A 138 -3.29 -14.75 4.90
C GLN A 138 -2.22 -15.51 4.11
N ARG A 139 -0.94 -15.28 4.42
CA ARG A 139 0.20 -15.91 3.74
C ARG A 139 0.97 -16.76 4.74
N SER A 140 1.44 -17.91 4.29
CA SER A 140 2.34 -18.75 5.07
C SER A 140 3.73 -18.12 5.16
N SER A 141 4.51 -18.49 6.19
CA SER A 141 5.90 -18.05 6.33
C SER A 141 6.74 -18.41 5.10
N ALA A 142 6.50 -19.57 4.48
CA ALA A 142 7.20 -19.99 3.27
C ALA A 142 6.90 -19.08 2.07
N GLU A 143 5.63 -18.72 1.85
CA GLU A 143 5.23 -17.79 0.78
C GLU A 143 5.82 -16.39 1.01
N ILE A 144 5.76 -15.89 2.25
CA ILE A 144 6.33 -14.58 2.59
C ILE A 144 7.82 -14.56 2.29
N LYS A 145 8.57 -15.55 2.81
CA LYS A 145 10.02 -15.63 2.58
C LYS A 145 10.35 -15.71 1.08
N LYS A 146 9.60 -16.49 0.31
CA LYS A 146 9.76 -16.60 -1.15
C LYS A 146 9.54 -15.24 -1.84
N HIS A 147 8.43 -14.56 -1.56
CA HIS A 147 8.10 -13.29 -2.23
C HIS A 147 9.08 -12.19 -1.87
N LEU A 148 9.49 -12.09 -0.60
CA LEU A 148 10.51 -11.13 -0.17
C LEU A 148 11.86 -11.40 -0.85
N SER A 149 12.25 -12.67 -0.99
CA SER A 149 13.48 -13.05 -1.69
C SER A 149 13.44 -12.70 -3.19
N LEU A 150 12.29 -12.93 -3.86
CA LEU A 150 12.10 -12.57 -5.27
C LEU A 150 12.23 -11.07 -5.53
N VAL A 151 11.89 -10.24 -4.55
CA VAL A 151 12.04 -8.77 -4.63
C VAL A 151 13.35 -8.28 -4.02
N SER A 152 14.35 -9.16 -3.92
CA SER A 152 15.71 -8.86 -3.46
C SER A 152 15.81 -8.30 -2.03
N ILE A 153 14.86 -8.66 -1.15
CA ILE A 153 15.01 -8.37 0.28
C ILE A 153 16.03 -9.35 0.88
N PRO A 154 17.04 -8.86 1.62
CA PRO A 154 18.08 -9.72 2.18
C PRO A 154 17.52 -10.86 3.05
N SER A 155 18.14 -12.04 2.98
CA SER A 155 17.65 -13.28 3.58
C SER A 155 17.40 -13.20 5.10
N ASN A 156 18.22 -12.42 5.81
CA ASN A 156 18.04 -12.18 7.24
C ASN A 156 16.72 -11.44 7.52
N PHE A 157 16.38 -10.41 6.73
CA PHE A 157 15.11 -9.70 6.85
C PHE A 157 13.94 -10.54 6.35
N ALA A 158 14.10 -11.25 5.23
CA ALA A 158 13.05 -12.12 4.70
C ALA A 158 12.67 -13.22 5.72
N THR A 159 13.67 -13.83 6.37
CA THR A 159 13.46 -14.85 7.41
C THR A 159 12.85 -14.26 8.68
N LYS A 160 13.27 -13.07 9.12
CA LYS A 160 12.64 -12.39 10.26
C LYS A 160 11.18 -12.07 9.94
N ILE A 161 10.92 -11.32 8.87
CA ILE A 161 9.59 -10.83 8.50
C ILE A 161 8.60 -11.98 8.26
N SER A 162 9.05 -13.13 7.72
CA SER A 162 8.16 -14.27 7.50
C SER A 162 7.58 -14.89 8.77
N GLN A 163 8.21 -14.66 9.93
CA GLN A 163 7.68 -15.08 11.24
C GLN A 163 6.40 -14.32 11.63
N ALA A 164 6.08 -13.22 10.96
CA ALA A 164 4.83 -12.49 11.16
C ALA A 164 3.61 -13.11 10.44
N ALA A 165 3.78 -14.26 9.78
CA ALA A 165 2.69 -15.00 9.14
C ALA A 165 1.50 -15.16 10.11
N GLY A 166 0.30 -14.81 9.65
CA GLY A 166 -0.92 -14.92 10.47
C GLY A 166 -1.09 -13.88 11.59
N LEU A 167 -0.06 -13.09 11.93
CA LEU A 167 -0.19 -12.04 12.94
C LEU A 167 -1.10 -10.91 12.43
N GLN A 168 -1.83 -10.29 13.36
CA GLN A 168 -2.70 -9.14 13.07
C GLN A 168 -2.78 -8.17 14.24
N GLY A 169 -3.25 -6.95 13.97
CA GLY A 169 -3.59 -5.97 14.99
C GLY A 169 -2.44 -5.66 15.95
N VAL A 170 -2.68 -5.80 17.25
CA VAL A 170 -1.68 -5.50 18.29
C VAL A 170 -0.46 -6.40 18.19
N ALA A 171 -0.65 -7.71 17.95
CA ALA A 171 0.45 -8.66 17.84
C ALA A 171 1.37 -8.32 16.66
N ALA A 172 0.80 -7.97 15.49
CA ALA A 172 1.57 -7.55 14.34
C ALA A 172 2.34 -6.23 14.57
N ARG A 173 1.77 -5.29 15.35
CA ARG A 173 2.47 -4.04 15.72
C ARG A 173 3.63 -4.31 16.66
N GLN A 174 3.40 -5.15 17.67
CA GLN A 174 4.44 -5.51 18.64
C GLN A 174 5.58 -6.29 17.96
N PHE A 175 5.27 -7.11 16.97
CA PHE A 175 6.27 -7.83 16.18
C PHE A 175 7.31 -6.89 15.54
N ILE A 176 6.89 -5.75 14.97
CA ILE A 176 7.82 -4.77 14.38
C ILE A 176 8.83 -4.27 15.44
N ILE A 177 8.36 -4.06 16.67
CA ILE A 177 9.18 -3.58 17.78
C ILE A 177 10.11 -4.70 18.26
N ASP A 178 9.57 -5.89 18.53
CA ASP A 178 10.31 -7.04 19.06
C ASP A 178 11.43 -7.50 18.11
N GLN A 179 11.22 -7.38 16.79
CA GLN A 179 12.20 -7.75 15.77
C GLN A 179 13.15 -6.60 15.37
N ASP A 180 13.01 -5.43 16.00
CA ASP A 180 13.79 -4.21 15.73
C ASP A 180 13.71 -3.74 14.26
N LEU A 181 12.48 -3.63 13.75
CA LEU A 181 12.19 -3.33 12.33
C LEU A 181 11.55 -1.95 12.11
N LEU A 182 11.64 -1.02 13.08
CA LEU A 182 10.98 0.29 13.00
C LEU A 182 11.47 1.19 11.84
N ASP A 183 12.73 1.05 11.45
CA ASP A 183 13.37 1.74 10.32
C ASP A 183 13.63 0.82 9.12
N PHE A 184 13.08 -0.39 9.12
CA PHE A 184 13.13 -1.26 7.94
C PHE A 184 12.29 -0.67 6.81
N GLU A 185 12.94 -0.47 5.66
CA GLU A 185 12.35 0.15 4.48
C GLU A 185 12.77 -0.63 3.23
N ILE A 186 11.81 -0.96 2.37
CA ILE A 186 12.08 -1.61 1.08
C ILE A 186 12.41 -0.60 -0.02
N SER A 187 13.04 -1.05 -1.10
CA SER A 187 13.25 -0.20 -2.28
C SER A 187 11.94 0.10 -3.01
N ALA A 188 11.94 1.15 -3.85
CA ALA A 188 10.83 1.47 -4.74
C ALA A 188 10.49 0.31 -5.68
N GLN A 189 11.52 -0.35 -6.20
CA GLN A 189 11.41 -1.52 -7.09
C GLN A 189 10.79 -2.71 -6.36
N ALA A 190 11.20 -2.98 -5.12
CA ALA A 190 10.60 -4.05 -4.32
C ALA A 190 9.13 -3.77 -3.99
N GLN A 191 8.77 -2.51 -3.70
CA GLN A 191 7.38 -2.12 -3.49
C GLN A 191 6.52 -2.37 -4.74
N LEU A 192 7.03 -1.98 -5.91
CA LEU A 192 6.35 -2.21 -7.19
C LEU A 192 6.14 -3.70 -7.44
N ALA A 193 7.19 -4.51 -7.33
CA ALA A 193 7.12 -5.95 -7.57
C ALA A 193 6.18 -6.66 -6.59
N LEU A 194 6.18 -6.28 -5.30
CA LEU A 194 5.22 -6.80 -4.33
C LEU A 194 3.78 -6.40 -4.67
N PHE A 195 3.55 -5.15 -5.10
CA PHE A 195 2.23 -4.71 -5.52
C PHE A 195 1.74 -5.48 -6.74
N GLU A 196 2.56 -5.63 -7.78
CA GLU A 196 2.19 -6.36 -9.01
C GLU A 196 1.82 -7.81 -8.70
N HIS A 197 2.54 -8.43 -7.75
CA HIS A 197 2.20 -9.75 -7.25
C HIS A 197 0.81 -9.78 -6.59
N VAL A 198 0.53 -8.86 -5.65
CA VAL A 198 -0.80 -8.79 -5.00
C VAL A 198 -1.89 -8.47 -6.02
N TYR A 199 -1.63 -7.54 -6.94
CA TYR A 199 -2.58 -7.13 -7.97
C TYR A 199 -2.96 -8.31 -8.86
N LYS A 200 -1.98 -9.16 -9.23
CA LYS A 200 -2.21 -10.41 -9.96
C LYS A 200 -3.11 -11.38 -9.17
N ASP A 201 -2.83 -11.59 -7.89
CA ASP A 201 -3.64 -12.47 -7.02
C ASP A 201 -5.10 -11.97 -6.94
N ILE A 202 -5.28 -10.67 -6.71
CA ILE A 202 -6.61 -10.05 -6.62
C ILE A 202 -7.34 -10.10 -7.97
N THR A 203 -6.63 -9.91 -9.08
CA THR A 203 -7.20 -10.08 -10.43
C THR A 203 -7.71 -11.50 -10.64
N ALA A 204 -6.93 -12.51 -10.25
CA ALA A 204 -7.37 -13.90 -10.33
C ALA A 204 -8.60 -14.16 -9.46
N ASP A 205 -8.67 -13.55 -8.28
CA ASP A 205 -9.81 -13.69 -7.37
C ASP A 205 -11.09 -13.00 -7.90
N VAL A 206 -10.96 -11.82 -8.54
CA VAL A 206 -12.06 -11.16 -9.26
C VAL A 206 -12.61 -12.07 -10.36
N LYS A 207 -11.72 -12.62 -11.22
CA LYS A 207 -12.10 -13.55 -12.29
C LYS A 207 -12.81 -14.79 -11.74
N ARG A 208 -12.25 -15.39 -10.69
CA ARG A 208 -12.82 -16.56 -10.00
C ARG A 208 -14.22 -16.25 -9.44
N ILE A 209 -14.44 -15.08 -8.83
CA ILE A 209 -15.75 -14.68 -8.30
C ILE A 209 -16.76 -14.51 -9.42
N GLY A 210 -16.40 -13.82 -10.51
CA GLY A 210 -17.32 -13.59 -11.62
C GLY A 210 -17.63 -14.87 -12.42
N ASN A 211 -16.75 -15.88 -12.38
CA ASN A 211 -16.97 -17.19 -12.99
C ASN A 211 -17.80 -18.17 -12.16
N LYS A 212 -18.27 -17.79 -10.95
CA LYS A 212 -19.17 -18.64 -10.17
C LYS A 212 -20.49 -18.83 -10.91
N SER A 213 -21.02 -20.06 -10.91
CA SER A 213 -22.29 -20.40 -11.58
C SER A 213 -23.45 -19.48 -11.17
N SER A 214 -23.55 -19.12 -9.89
CA SER A 214 -24.56 -18.21 -9.39
C SER A 214 -24.42 -16.78 -9.92
N VAL A 215 -23.19 -16.31 -10.16
CA VAL A 215 -22.92 -14.98 -10.72
C VAL A 215 -23.22 -14.98 -12.21
N ILE A 216 -22.80 -16.00 -12.94
CA ILE A 216 -23.11 -16.18 -14.37
C ILE A 216 -24.62 -16.25 -14.58
N LYS A 217 -25.35 -17.03 -13.77
CA LYS A 217 -26.81 -17.13 -13.86
C LYS A 217 -27.50 -15.79 -13.63
N ALA A 218 -27.00 -14.98 -12.70
CA ALA A 218 -27.62 -13.71 -12.33
C ALA A 218 -27.33 -12.56 -13.31
N TYR A 219 -26.13 -12.53 -13.91
CA TYR A 219 -25.67 -11.34 -14.65
C TYR A 219 -25.20 -11.63 -16.08
N GLY A 220 -24.98 -12.90 -16.44
CA GLY A 220 -24.37 -13.33 -17.69
C GLY A 220 -22.88 -13.62 -17.54
N LYS A 221 -22.33 -14.39 -18.48
CA LYS A 221 -20.91 -14.75 -18.53
C LYS A 221 -20.07 -13.55 -18.98
N THR A 222 -19.04 -13.20 -18.22
CA THR A 222 -18.06 -12.17 -18.60
C THR A 222 -17.01 -12.77 -19.54
N ASN A 223 -16.75 -12.13 -20.69
CA ASN A 223 -15.58 -12.44 -21.50
C ASN A 223 -14.36 -11.72 -20.92
N TRP A 224 -13.53 -12.42 -20.15
CA TRP A 224 -12.40 -11.82 -19.43
C TRP A 224 -11.21 -11.44 -20.31
N ASP A 225 -11.11 -12.01 -21.50
CA ASP A 225 -9.98 -11.78 -22.42
C ASP A 225 -10.22 -10.51 -23.25
N GLU A 226 -11.48 -10.13 -23.45
CA GLU A 226 -11.90 -8.93 -24.17
C GLU A 226 -12.47 -7.82 -23.25
N LEU A 227 -12.47 -8.06 -21.93
CA LEU A 227 -12.98 -7.10 -20.96
C LEU A 227 -12.16 -5.80 -21.02
N ASP A 228 -12.84 -4.67 -21.06
CA ASP A 228 -12.22 -3.36 -21.02
C ASP A 228 -11.26 -3.26 -19.82
N PRO A 229 -9.97 -2.94 -20.02
CA PRO A 229 -9.01 -2.87 -18.92
C PRO A 229 -9.43 -1.92 -17.80
N ALA A 230 -10.16 -0.85 -18.12
CA ALA A 230 -10.64 0.08 -17.10
C ALA A 230 -11.77 -0.49 -16.24
N ILE A 231 -12.61 -1.37 -16.81
CA ILE A 231 -13.58 -2.14 -16.03
C ILE A 231 -12.84 -3.07 -15.08
N LEU A 232 -11.83 -3.80 -15.57
CA LEU A 232 -11.05 -4.72 -14.75
C LEU A 232 -10.34 -3.99 -13.60
N ASP A 233 -9.69 -2.85 -13.86
CA ASP A 233 -9.02 -2.03 -12.85
C ASP A 233 -9.98 -1.60 -11.72
N ILE A 234 -11.21 -1.20 -12.06
CA ILE A 234 -12.24 -0.86 -11.07
C ILE A 234 -12.61 -2.09 -10.22
N LEU A 235 -12.83 -3.25 -10.84
CA LEU A 235 -13.17 -4.47 -10.11
C LEU A 235 -12.05 -4.91 -9.18
N VAL A 236 -10.80 -4.81 -9.63
CA VAL A 236 -9.64 -5.13 -8.82
C VAL A 236 -9.51 -4.15 -7.66
N ASP A 237 -9.63 -2.83 -7.87
CA ASP A 237 -9.60 -1.86 -6.78
C ASP A 237 -10.73 -2.08 -5.76
N LEU A 238 -11.94 -2.39 -6.23
CA LEU A 238 -13.06 -2.76 -5.36
C LEU A 238 -12.72 -4.00 -4.53
N ARG A 239 -12.15 -5.04 -5.15
CA ARG A 239 -11.79 -6.26 -4.43
C ARG A 239 -10.66 -6.03 -3.45
N PHE A 240 -9.65 -5.25 -3.84
CA PHE A 240 -8.47 -4.92 -3.05
C PHE A 240 -8.85 -4.21 -1.75
N ARG A 241 -9.75 -3.22 -1.81
CA ARG A 241 -10.25 -2.51 -0.62
C ARG A 241 -11.26 -3.31 0.20
N GLY A 242 -11.87 -4.35 -0.38
CA GLY A 242 -12.95 -5.13 0.23
C GLY A 242 -14.37 -4.67 -0.13
N ASP A 243 -14.51 -3.77 -1.11
CA ASP A 243 -15.81 -3.29 -1.62
C ASP A 243 -16.53 -4.24 -2.57
N TYR A 244 -15.81 -5.19 -3.18
CA TYR A 244 -16.38 -6.14 -4.13
C TYR A 244 -17.20 -7.23 -3.41
N THR A 245 -18.32 -6.81 -2.84
CA THR A 245 -19.31 -7.59 -2.08
C THR A 245 -20.48 -8.00 -2.97
N GLY A 246 -21.37 -8.85 -2.44
CA GLY A 246 -22.62 -9.20 -3.14
C GLY A 246 -23.47 -7.98 -3.49
N ASN A 247 -23.54 -6.99 -2.59
CA ASN A 247 -24.30 -5.76 -2.81
C ASN A 247 -23.69 -4.87 -3.90
N SER A 248 -22.36 -4.75 -3.95
CA SER A 248 -21.71 -4.03 -5.04
C SER A 248 -21.98 -4.71 -6.39
N ARG A 249 -21.87 -6.05 -6.46
CA ARG A 249 -22.09 -6.83 -7.68
C ARG A 249 -23.52 -6.74 -8.19
N LYS A 250 -24.53 -6.69 -7.32
CA LYS A 250 -25.92 -6.44 -7.73
C LYS A 250 -26.07 -5.17 -8.57
N LYS A 251 -25.24 -4.15 -8.31
CA LYS A 251 -25.24 -2.90 -9.08
C LYS A 251 -24.43 -3.03 -10.37
N ILE A 252 -23.18 -3.49 -10.28
CA ILE A 252 -22.20 -3.35 -11.37
C ILE A 252 -22.04 -4.59 -12.26
N GLN A 253 -22.37 -5.79 -11.79
CA GLN A 253 -21.92 -7.01 -12.48
C GLN A 253 -22.58 -7.19 -13.85
N LYS A 254 -23.77 -6.63 -14.06
CA LYS A 254 -24.44 -6.70 -15.37
C LYS A 254 -23.70 -5.90 -16.44
N SER A 255 -23.27 -4.66 -16.13
CA SER A 255 -22.47 -3.86 -17.07
C SER A 255 -21.10 -4.50 -17.32
N VAL A 256 -20.49 -5.10 -16.29
CA VAL A 256 -19.25 -5.91 -16.44
C VAL A 256 -19.44 -7.05 -17.44
N SER A 257 -20.48 -7.88 -17.29
CA SER A 257 -20.70 -9.03 -18.18
C SER A 257 -21.04 -8.59 -19.61
N ASN A 258 -21.61 -7.42 -19.79
CA ASN A 258 -21.89 -6.83 -21.10
C ASN A 258 -20.69 -6.05 -21.69
N ASN A 259 -19.55 -5.95 -20.98
CA ASN A 259 -18.42 -5.09 -21.32
C ASN A 259 -18.80 -3.61 -21.53
N ASP A 260 -19.79 -3.14 -20.77
CA ASP A 260 -20.38 -1.80 -20.90
C ASP A 260 -19.69 -0.81 -19.94
N PHE A 261 -18.68 -0.12 -20.48
CA PHE A 261 -17.89 0.86 -19.73
C PHE A 261 -18.73 2.06 -19.28
N ASP A 262 -19.62 2.57 -20.14
CA ASP A 262 -20.37 3.80 -19.87
C ASP A 262 -21.42 3.58 -18.77
N GLU A 263 -22.13 2.45 -18.79
CA GLU A 263 -23.07 2.10 -17.73
C GLU A 263 -22.33 1.80 -16.41
N LEU A 264 -21.19 1.09 -16.45
CA LEU A 264 -20.37 0.91 -15.25
C LEU A 264 -19.95 2.26 -14.66
N LYS A 265 -19.43 3.16 -15.49
CA LYS A 265 -18.98 4.47 -15.06
C LYS A 265 -20.11 5.24 -14.39
N LYS A 266 -21.28 5.32 -15.02
CA LYS A 266 -22.47 5.98 -14.47
C LYS A 266 -22.84 5.45 -13.08
N ILE A 267 -22.76 4.13 -12.87
CA ILE A 267 -23.05 3.50 -11.57
C ILE A 267 -21.97 3.85 -10.54
N ILE A 268 -20.69 3.82 -10.91
CA ILE A 268 -19.55 4.08 -10.00
C ILE A 268 -19.52 5.55 -9.54
N ILE A 269 -19.79 6.50 -10.43
CA ILE A 269 -19.72 7.94 -10.10
C ILE A 269 -20.97 8.48 -9.39
N GLU A 270 -22.00 7.65 -9.24
CA GLU A 270 -23.20 8.00 -8.49
C GLU A 270 -22.96 7.71 -6.99
N LYS A 271 -22.61 8.75 -6.24
CA LYS A 271 -22.16 8.64 -4.84
C LYS A 271 -23.20 7.96 -3.93
N LYS A 272 -24.49 8.14 -4.19
CA LYS A 272 -25.57 7.51 -3.40
C LYS A 272 -25.54 5.98 -3.47
N ASN A 273 -24.88 5.40 -4.47
CA ASN A 273 -24.71 3.95 -4.56
C ASN A 273 -23.68 3.40 -3.55
N TRP A 274 -22.89 4.28 -2.92
CA TRP A 274 -21.61 3.95 -2.27
C TRP A 274 -21.37 4.68 -0.94
N GLU A 275 -22.37 4.73 -0.07
CA GLU A 275 -22.33 5.49 1.19
C GLU A 275 -21.15 5.15 2.12
N LEU A 276 -20.65 3.91 2.09
CA LEU A 276 -19.54 3.42 2.93
C LEU A 276 -18.15 3.65 2.34
N TRP A 277 -18.04 4.29 1.16
CA TRP A 277 -16.75 4.56 0.55
C TRP A 277 -16.12 5.82 1.14
N PRO A 278 -14.84 5.77 1.55
CA PRO A 278 -14.10 6.98 1.89
C PRO A 278 -14.12 7.98 0.73
N THR A 279 -14.38 9.26 1.01
CA THR A 279 -14.49 10.33 0.00
C THR A 279 -13.30 10.33 -0.96
N ASN A 280 -12.08 10.27 -0.44
CA ASN A 280 -10.86 10.23 -1.26
C ASN A 280 -10.80 9.04 -2.22
N ARG A 281 -11.34 7.87 -1.84
CA ARG A 281 -11.37 6.68 -2.71
C ARG A 281 -12.42 6.83 -3.80
N PHE A 282 -13.59 7.38 -3.46
CA PHE A 282 -14.63 7.69 -4.44
C PHE A 282 -14.11 8.69 -5.49
N ASP A 283 -13.45 9.77 -5.04
CA ASP A 283 -12.90 10.79 -5.93
C ASP A 283 -11.83 10.21 -6.87
N LEU A 284 -10.91 9.38 -6.36
CA LEU A 284 -9.90 8.71 -7.20
C LEU A 284 -10.52 7.80 -8.27
N ARG A 285 -11.56 7.03 -7.94
CA ARG A 285 -12.27 6.17 -8.91
C ARG A 285 -12.97 7.00 -9.98
N LYS A 286 -13.63 8.09 -9.58
CA LYS A 286 -14.29 9.03 -10.49
C LYS A 286 -13.29 9.67 -11.44
N GLU A 287 -12.20 10.24 -10.91
CA GLU A 287 -11.15 10.87 -11.71
C GLU A 287 -10.54 9.90 -12.72
N TYR A 288 -10.26 8.67 -12.30
CA TYR A 288 -9.76 7.61 -13.18
C TYR A 288 -10.72 7.34 -14.36
N LEU A 289 -12.01 7.12 -14.07
CA LEU A 289 -13.03 6.87 -15.10
C LEU A 289 -13.26 8.07 -16.02
N ASP A 290 -13.15 9.28 -15.50
CA ASP A 290 -13.22 10.51 -16.30
C ASP A 290 -12.02 10.66 -17.24
N GLN A 291 -10.81 10.33 -16.78
CA GLN A 291 -9.61 10.32 -17.61
C GLN A 291 -9.71 9.28 -18.72
N VAL A 292 -10.07 8.03 -18.39
CA VAL A 292 -10.23 6.95 -19.37
C VAL A 292 -11.30 7.31 -20.41
N SER A 293 -12.43 7.86 -19.99
CA SER A 293 -13.50 8.29 -20.90
C SER A 293 -13.01 9.37 -21.88
N LYS A 294 -12.24 10.36 -21.41
CA LYS A 294 -11.61 11.39 -22.27
C LYS A 294 -10.63 10.76 -23.27
N GLU A 295 -9.83 9.79 -22.85
CA GLU A 295 -8.87 9.09 -23.73
C GLU A 295 -9.56 8.26 -24.80
N LYS A 296 -10.64 7.54 -24.44
CA LYS A 296 -11.46 6.78 -25.40
C LYS A 296 -12.10 7.70 -26.44
N LEU A 297 -12.65 8.85 -26.02
CA LEU A 297 -13.20 9.86 -26.94
C LEU A 297 -12.14 10.43 -27.89
N LYS A 298 -10.92 10.70 -27.40
CA LYS A 298 -9.80 11.14 -28.25
C LYS A 298 -9.42 10.09 -29.28
N LYS A 299 -9.28 8.83 -28.88
CA LYS A 299 -8.97 7.72 -29.80
C LYS A 299 -10.06 7.54 -30.86
N GLY A 300 -11.33 7.60 -30.47
CA GLY A 300 -12.46 7.52 -31.41
C GLY A 300 -12.45 8.64 -32.44
N LYS A 301 -12.17 9.89 -32.04
CA LYS A 301 -12.03 11.02 -32.97
C LYS A 301 -10.86 10.84 -33.95
N VAL A 302 -9.71 10.35 -33.48
CA VAL A 302 -8.54 10.07 -34.34
C VAL A 302 -8.86 8.99 -35.37
N VAL A 303 -9.57 7.92 -34.97
CA VAL A 303 -10.00 6.86 -35.90
C VAL A 303 -10.94 7.41 -36.97
N ILE A 304 -11.96 8.17 -36.59
CA ILE A 304 -12.91 8.78 -37.54
C ILE A 304 -12.17 9.72 -38.51
N GLN A 305 -11.21 10.51 -38.02
CA GLN A 305 -10.41 11.39 -38.87
C GLN A 305 -9.54 10.60 -39.86
N SER A 306 -8.87 9.53 -39.42
CA SER A 306 -8.06 8.66 -40.30
C SER A 306 -8.88 7.94 -41.37
N VAL A 307 -10.12 7.53 -41.06
CA VAL A 307 -11.04 6.93 -42.03
C VAL A 307 -11.51 7.96 -43.04
N ASN A 308 -11.82 9.18 -42.61
CA ASN A 308 -12.24 10.27 -43.50
C ASN A 308 -11.10 10.76 -44.42
N ASP A 309 -9.86 10.76 -43.94
CA ASP A 309 -8.69 11.13 -44.75
C ASP A 309 -8.33 10.01 -45.76
N GLY A 310 -8.49 8.73 -45.38
CA GLY A 310 -8.34 7.60 -46.29
C GLY A 310 -9.43 7.53 -47.38
N ALA A 311 -10.66 7.95 -47.07
CA ALA A 311 -11.77 7.99 -48.04
C ALA A 311 -11.64 9.10 -49.09
N LYS A 312 -10.80 10.13 -48.86
CA LYS A 312 -10.56 11.22 -49.83
C LYS A 312 -9.54 10.89 -50.93
N ILE A 313 -8.89 9.72 -50.91
CA ILE A 313 -7.79 9.37 -51.83
C ILE A 313 -8.23 8.48 -53.01
N SER A 314 -9.48 8.02 -53.10
CA SER A 314 -9.94 7.21 -54.24
C SER A 314 -11.06 7.88 -55.05
N HIS A 315 -10.72 8.88 -55.88
CA HIS A 315 -11.46 9.21 -57.12
C HIS A 315 -10.56 10.09 -58.00
N ASN A 316 -9.61 9.46 -58.68
CA ASN A 316 -9.08 10.00 -59.94
C ASN A 316 -9.26 8.89 -60.99
N GLN A 317 -10.31 9.02 -61.80
CA GLN A 317 -10.45 8.22 -63.02
C GLN A 317 -9.43 8.71 -64.05
N PRO A 318 -8.75 7.82 -64.78
CA PRO A 318 -7.90 8.22 -65.89
C PRO A 318 -8.77 8.42 -67.15
N THR A 319 -8.88 9.67 -67.60
CA THR A 319 -9.33 9.98 -68.96
C THR A 319 -8.17 9.78 -69.91
N GLY A 320 -8.12 8.62 -70.57
CA GLY A 320 -7.25 8.36 -71.71
C GLY A 320 -8.10 8.25 -72.98
N THR A 321 -8.00 9.27 -73.83
CA THR A 321 -8.56 9.35 -75.18
C THR A 321 -7.69 8.55 -76.16
N PRO A 322 -8.24 7.90 -77.20
CA PRO A 322 -7.44 7.21 -78.20
C PRO A 322 -7.12 8.09 -79.42
N GLU A 323 -5.86 8.07 -79.84
CA GLU A 323 -5.40 8.25 -81.23
C GLU A 323 -4.49 7.09 -81.59
#